data_AF-A0A7K0CHI6-F1
#
_entry.id   AF-A0A7K0CHI6-F1
#
_cell.length_a   1.000
_cell.length_b   1.000
_cell.length_c   1.000
_cell.angle_alpha   90.00
_cell.angle_beta   90.00
_cell.angle_gamma   90.00
#
_symmetry.space_group_name_H-M   'P 1'
#
loop_
_entity.id
_entity.type
_entity.pdbx_description
1 polymer ?
#
loop_
_entity_poly.entity_id
_entity_poly.type
_entity_poly.pdbx_seq_one_letter_code
_entity_poly.pdbx_strand_id
1 'polypeptide(L)'
;MPDTLNPAARSLVARCLLDPGYLERFARAPQEELAALEVGAEARTALAGLDAERVRLFAGFVAKVQHNDLWDDFPLTRALLRYYGAELTTFADYRPHQLELARAGKPSRAARTAAFLDFLTGRLRDPARPRHPGLLAVLTHERLHQEVTRSIADGRVPAPGRPAPGPVRAGGRDPRVVVARDVLRVAALDHDPRDVAARLRDGGRELPGLAPDAVCLCYWGRVDPGTVSVLTVDPPVASVLAAVDGRRSVHEVLDGARATLPEAGRRELARVLDTAVERGLVQLTDNSAALG
;
A
#
# COMPACT_ATOMS: atom_id res chain seq x y z
N MET A 1 -29.15 17.31 -36.43
CA MET A 1 -29.09 18.05 -35.15
C MET A 1 -28.59 17.08 -34.10
N PRO A 2 -27.64 17.44 -33.22
CA PRO A 2 -27.14 16.48 -32.25
C PRO A 2 -28.25 16.18 -31.24
N ASP A 3 -28.66 14.91 -31.20
CA ASP A 3 -29.55 14.36 -30.17
C ASP A 3 -29.00 14.69 -28.79
N THR A 4 -29.56 15.73 -28.18
CA THR A 4 -29.38 15.99 -26.77
C THR A 4 -29.95 14.80 -26.02
N LEU A 5 -29.06 13.91 -25.55
CA LEU A 5 -29.38 12.82 -24.62
C LEU A 5 -30.51 13.25 -23.67
N ASN A 6 -31.62 12.51 -23.68
CA ASN A 6 -32.79 12.75 -22.84
C ASN A 6 -32.34 13.06 -21.38
N PRO A 7 -32.85 14.14 -20.74
CA PRO A 7 -32.48 14.50 -19.36
C PRO A 7 -32.54 13.33 -18.37
N ALA A 8 -33.52 12.43 -18.51
CA ALA A 8 -33.65 11.26 -17.66
C ALA A 8 -32.53 10.23 -17.88
N ALA A 9 -32.07 10.06 -19.13
CA ALA A 9 -30.92 9.21 -19.44
C ALA A 9 -29.63 9.76 -18.82
N ARG A 10 -29.43 11.08 -18.87
CA ARG A 10 -28.29 11.73 -18.21
C ARG A 10 -28.35 11.56 -16.69
N SER A 11 -29.54 11.71 -16.10
CA SER A 11 -29.76 11.51 -14.67
C SER A 11 -29.45 10.06 -14.24
N LEU A 12 -29.93 9.07 -15.01
CA LEU A 12 -29.63 7.65 -14.74
C LEU A 12 -28.13 7.37 -14.80
N VAL A 13 -27.46 7.80 -15.87
CA VAL A 13 -26.01 7.58 -16.01
C VAL A 13 -25.25 8.28 -14.89
N ALA A 14 -25.60 9.53 -14.57
CA ALA A 14 -24.98 10.26 -13.45
C ALA A 14 -25.19 9.52 -12.12
N ARG A 15 -26.39 8.98 -11.88
CA ARG A 15 -26.68 8.18 -10.69
C ARG A 15 -25.82 6.92 -10.63
N CYS A 16 -25.70 6.17 -11.73
CA CYS A 16 -24.80 5.01 -11.82
C CYS A 16 -23.33 5.35 -11.52
N LEU A 17 -22.86 6.57 -11.85
CA LEU A 17 -21.48 7.00 -11.60
C LEU A 17 -21.21 7.52 -10.18
N LEU A 18 -22.27 7.92 -9.47
CA LEU A 18 -22.21 8.55 -8.13
C LEU A 18 -22.73 7.63 -7.01
N ASP A 19 -23.47 6.59 -7.36
CA ASP A 19 -24.03 5.58 -6.46
C ASP A 19 -23.70 4.17 -6.97
N PRO A 20 -22.57 3.58 -6.54
CA PRO A 20 -22.19 2.23 -6.93
C PRO A 20 -23.23 1.18 -6.57
N GLY A 21 -23.91 1.35 -5.43
CA GLY A 21 -24.99 0.45 -5.01
C GLY A 21 -26.18 0.51 -5.97
N TYR A 22 -26.47 1.68 -6.55
CA TYR A 22 -27.47 1.79 -7.63
C TYR A 22 -27.01 1.06 -8.90
N LEU A 23 -25.75 1.22 -9.32
CA LEU A 23 -25.23 0.52 -10.49
C LEU A 23 -25.28 -1.01 -10.33
N GLU A 24 -24.97 -1.53 -9.13
CA GLU A 24 -25.08 -2.97 -8.83
C GLU A 24 -26.52 -3.48 -8.92
N ARG A 25 -27.49 -2.74 -8.37
CA ARG A 25 -28.91 -3.09 -8.49
C ARG A 25 -29.38 -3.01 -9.94
N PHE A 26 -28.99 -1.95 -10.65
CA PHE A 26 -29.30 -1.77 -12.07
C PHE A 26 -28.73 -2.91 -12.93
N ALA A 27 -27.51 -3.37 -12.65
CA ALA A 27 -26.90 -4.50 -13.35
C ALA A 27 -27.67 -5.81 -13.11
N ARG A 28 -28.25 -6.00 -11.92
CA ARG A 28 -29.00 -7.21 -11.56
C ARG A 28 -30.43 -7.20 -12.08
N ALA A 29 -31.10 -6.05 -12.02
CA ALA A 29 -32.53 -5.90 -12.31
C ALA A 29 -32.83 -4.57 -13.03
N PRO A 30 -32.37 -4.39 -14.28
CA PRO A 30 -32.49 -3.11 -14.97
C PRO A 30 -33.95 -2.71 -15.20
N GLN A 31 -34.84 -3.66 -15.48
CA GLN A 31 -36.26 -3.38 -15.72
C GLN A 31 -36.98 -2.84 -14.47
N GLU A 32 -36.64 -3.34 -13.28
CA GLU A 32 -37.23 -2.88 -12.01
C GLU A 32 -36.81 -1.44 -11.70
N GLU A 33 -35.51 -1.16 -11.81
CA GLU A 33 -34.96 0.18 -11.57
C GLU A 33 -35.47 1.20 -12.62
N LEU A 34 -35.72 0.78 -13.87
CA LEU A 34 -36.28 1.63 -14.92
C LEU A 34 -37.79 1.84 -14.82
N ALA A 35 -38.53 0.91 -14.21
CA ALA A 35 -39.97 1.06 -13.97
C ALA A 35 -40.25 2.17 -12.95
N ALA A 36 -39.34 2.39 -12.00
CA ALA A 36 -39.40 3.47 -11.03
C ALA A 36 -39.11 4.87 -11.62
N LEU A 37 -38.69 4.95 -12.89
CA LEU A 37 -38.39 6.22 -13.56
C LEU A 37 -39.53 6.65 -14.49
N GLU A 38 -39.89 7.93 -14.41
CA GLU A 38 -40.84 8.58 -15.31
C GLU A 38 -40.21 8.85 -16.69
N VAL A 39 -39.97 7.77 -17.45
CA VAL A 39 -39.42 7.83 -18.81
C VAL A 39 -40.37 7.15 -19.81
N GLY A 40 -40.41 7.69 -21.03
CA GLY A 40 -41.16 7.08 -22.14
C GLY A 40 -40.61 5.69 -22.53
N ALA A 41 -41.44 4.88 -23.19
CA ALA A 41 -41.13 3.49 -23.53
C ALA A 41 -39.86 3.33 -24.41
N GLU A 42 -39.65 4.25 -25.34
CA GLU A 42 -38.46 4.26 -26.20
C GLU A 42 -37.18 4.52 -25.39
N ALA A 43 -37.19 5.54 -24.54
CA ALA A 43 -36.07 5.84 -23.64
C ALA A 43 -35.81 4.71 -22.65
N ARG A 44 -36.87 4.07 -22.14
CA ARG A 44 -36.76 2.89 -21.27
C ARG A 44 -36.05 1.74 -21.98
N THR A 45 -36.42 1.46 -23.23
CA THR A 45 -35.79 0.40 -24.04
C THR A 45 -34.31 0.70 -24.30
N ALA A 46 -33.99 1.94 -24.67
CA ALA A 46 -32.60 2.37 -24.87
C ALA A 46 -31.77 2.25 -23.59
N LEU A 47 -32.32 2.66 -22.44
CA LEU A 47 -31.65 2.57 -21.15
C LEU A 47 -31.51 1.12 -20.65
N ALA A 48 -32.44 0.23 -20.98
CA ALA A 48 -32.33 -1.19 -20.66
C ALA A 48 -31.15 -1.86 -21.38
N GLY A 49 -30.72 -1.33 -22.52
CA GLY A 49 -29.52 -1.77 -23.24
C GLY A 49 -28.20 -1.21 -22.71
N LEU A 50 -28.22 -0.42 -21.63
CA LEU A 50 -27.01 0.16 -21.05
C LEU A 50 -26.14 -0.95 -20.44
N ASP A 51 -24.93 -1.08 -20.97
CA ASP A 51 -23.93 -2.01 -20.46
C ASP A 51 -23.36 -1.51 -19.12
N ALA A 52 -23.86 -2.10 -18.02
CA ALA A 52 -23.47 -1.74 -16.67
C ALA A 52 -21.96 -1.91 -16.42
N GLU A 53 -21.32 -2.89 -17.07
CA GLU A 53 -19.87 -3.10 -16.95
C GLU A 53 -19.10 -1.95 -17.62
N ARG A 54 -19.54 -1.48 -18.79
CA ARG A 54 -18.96 -0.28 -19.41
C ARG A 54 -19.12 0.96 -18.54
N VAL A 55 -20.29 1.13 -17.90
CA VAL A 55 -20.51 2.26 -16.97
C VAL A 55 -19.58 2.15 -15.76
N ARG A 56 -19.41 0.94 -15.21
CA ARG A 56 -18.48 0.66 -14.11
C ARG A 56 -17.04 0.99 -14.48
N LEU A 57 -16.58 0.53 -15.64
CA LEU A 57 -15.25 0.84 -16.16
C LEU A 57 -15.07 2.33 -16.44
N PHE A 58 -16.10 3.02 -16.93
CA PHE A 58 -16.08 4.48 -17.11
C PHE A 58 -15.97 5.21 -15.76
N ALA A 59 -16.69 4.76 -14.72
CA ALA A 59 -16.53 5.28 -13.36
C ALA A 59 -15.10 5.07 -12.83
N GLY A 60 -14.51 3.90 -13.13
CA GLY A 60 -13.10 3.62 -12.86
C GLY A 60 -12.14 4.54 -13.63
N PHE A 61 -12.44 4.87 -14.88
CA PHE A 61 -11.66 5.84 -15.64
C PHE A 61 -11.69 7.23 -15.01
N VAL A 62 -12.86 7.69 -14.57
CA VAL A 62 -13.00 8.95 -13.82
C VAL A 62 -12.18 8.92 -12.53
N ALA A 63 -12.27 7.83 -11.75
CA ALA A 63 -11.47 7.66 -10.54
C ALA A 63 -9.95 7.69 -10.83
N LYS A 64 -9.51 7.03 -11.91
CA LYS A 64 -8.11 7.04 -12.37
C LYS A 64 -7.62 8.45 -12.68
N VAL A 65 -8.39 9.22 -13.45
CA VAL A 65 -8.04 10.60 -13.81
C VAL A 65 -7.90 11.46 -12.54
N GLN A 66 -8.81 11.29 -11.57
CA GLN A 66 -8.79 12.00 -10.29
C GLN A 66 -7.61 11.64 -9.37
N HIS A 67 -6.89 10.55 -9.67
CA HIS A 67 -5.71 10.09 -8.93
C HIS A 67 -4.44 10.06 -9.81
N ASN A 68 -4.41 10.82 -10.89
CA ASN A 68 -3.25 10.78 -11.79
C ASN A 68 -1.95 11.25 -11.12
N ASP A 69 -2.06 12.11 -10.08
CA ASP A 69 -0.94 12.58 -9.25
C ASP A 69 -0.30 11.48 -8.39
N LEU A 70 -1.01 10.37 -8.14
CA LEU A 70 -0.45 9.20 -7.46
C LEU A 70 0.75 8.62 -8.22
N TRP A 71 0.72 8.71 -9.55
CA TRP A 71 1.65 7.95 -10.39
C TRP A 71 3.03 8.54 -10.50
N ASP A 72 3.22 9.78 -10.06
CA ASP A 72 4.56 10.37 -9.92
C ASP A 72 5.33 9.67 -8.79
N ASP A 73 4.62 9.17 -7.78
CA ASP A 73 5.18 8.52 -6.60
C ASP A 73 5.27 6.98 -6.73
N PHE A 74 4.45 6.37 -7.60
CA PHE A 74 4.31 4.91 -7.77
C PHE A 74 4.41 4.46 -9.25
N PRO A 75 5.46 4.85 -9.98
CA PRO A 75 5.58 4.59 -11.42
C PRO A 75 5.65 3.10 -11.78
N LEU A 76 6.36 2.27 -11.00
CA LEU A 76 6.51 0.83 -11.27
C LEU A 76 5.23 0.07 -10.96
N THR A 77 4.54 0.41 -9.88
CA THR A 77 3.21 -0.14 -9.57
C THR A 77 2.25 0.13 -10.73
N ARG A 78 2.22 1.36 -11.25
CA ARG A 78 1.39 1.70 -12.41
C ARG A 78 1.80 0.90 -13.64
N ALA A 79 3.09 0.81 -13.92
CA ALA A 79 3.59 0.08 -15.07
C ALA A 79 3.19 -1.40 -15.03
N LEU A 80 3.26 -2.04 -13.86
CA LEU A 80 2.78 -3.41 -13.66
C LEU A 80 1.26 -3.54 -13.76
N LEU A 81 0.49 -2.62 -13.18
CA LEU A 81 -0.97 -2.61 -13.34
C LEU A 81 -1.39 -2.52 -14.81
N ARG A 82 -0.65 -1.76 -15.62
CA ARG A 82 -0.86 -1.66 -17.07
C ARG A 82 -0.45 -2.94 -17.79
N TYR A 83 0.72 -3.49 -17.44
CA TYR A 83 1.22 -4.75 -17.98
C TYR A 83 0.19 -5.88 -17.79
N TYR A 84 -0.39 -6.00 -16.59
CA TYR A 84 -1.41 -7.00 -16.29
C TYR A 84 -2.82 -6.65 -16.82
N GLY A 85 -3.01 -5.50 -17.49
CA GLY A 85 -4.34 -5.04 -17.91
C GLY A 85 -5.30 -4.75 -16.74
N ALA A 86 -4.79 -4.67 -15.51
CA ALA A 86 -5.58 -4.55 -14.29
C ALA A 86 -5.89 -3.10 -13.91
N GLU A 87 -5.15 -2.11 -14.42
CA GLU A 87 -5.24 -0.69 -14.00
C GLU A 87 -6.68 -0.17 -13.96
N LEU A 88 -7.43 -0.31 -15.05
CA LEU A 88 -8.80 0.24 -15.13
C LEU A 88 -9.76 -0.50 -14.19
N THR A 89 -9.67 -1.83 -14.13
CA THR A 89 -10.50 -2.65 -13.24
C THR A 89 -10.23 -2.37 -11.76
N THR A 90 -8.97 -2.09 -11.41
CA THR A 90 -8.57 -1.71 -10.06
C THR A 90 -9.24 -0.39 -9.66
N PHE A 91 -9.25 0.62 -10.53
CA PHE A 91 -9.94 1.88 -10.22
C PHE A 91 -11.45 1.77 -10.24
N ALA A 92 -12.02 0.94 -11.11
CA ALA A 92 -13.45 0.65 -11.13
C ALA A 92 -13.89 0.05 -9.79
N ASP A 93 -13.08 -0.87 -9.24
CA ASP A 93 -13.33 -1.49 -7.93
C ASP A 93 -13.00 -0.55 -6.76
N TYR A 94 -12.09 0.41 -6.92
CA TYR A 94 -11.77 1.42 -5.90
C TYR A 94 -12.82 2.53 -5.80
N ARG A 95 -13.59 2.76 -6.86
CA ARG A 95 -14.55 3.87 -6.95
C ARG A 95 -15.51 3.98 -5.75
N PRO A 96 -16.09 2.91 -5.19
CA PRO A 96 -16.92 2.99 -4.00
C PRO A 96 -16.20 3.60 -2.80
N HIS A 97 -14.98 3.12 -2.50
CA HIS A 97 -14.16 3.66 -1.41
C HIS A 97 -13.82 5.14 -1.62
N GLN A 98 -13.50 5.53 -2.85
CA GLN A 98 -13.25 6.93 -3.18
C GLN A 98 -14.48 7.81 -2.89
N LEU A 99 -15.68 7.35 -3.26
CA LEU A 99 -16.92 8.09 -3.04
C LEU A 99 -17.26 8.20 -1.55
N GLU A 100 -17.03 7.14 -0.77
CA GLU A 100 -17.18 7.15 0.69
C GLU A 100 -16.26 8.19 1.34
N LEU A 101 -14.98 8.21 0.95
CA LEU A 101 -14.02 9.20 1.43
C LEU A 101 -14.46 10.64 1.08
N ALA A 102 -14.99 10.84 -0.13
CA ALA A 102 -15.50 12.15 -0.56
C ALA A 102 -16.77 12.57 0.19
N ARG A 103 -17.64 11.62 0.58
CA ARG A 103 -18.82 11.89 1.41
C ARG A 103 -18.44 12.25 2.85
N ALA A 104 -17.34 11.70 3.37
CA ALA A 104 -16.82 12.02 4.69
C ALA A 104 -16.13 13.41 4.76
N GLY A 105 -15.85 14.04 3.61
CA GLY A 105 -15.27 15.38 3.54
C GLY A 105 -14.32 15.55 2.35
N LYS A 106 -13.47 16.58 2.38
CA LYS A 106 -12.41 16.79 1.38
C LYS A 106 -11.10 16.15 1.87
N PRO A 107 -10.78 14.89 1.51
CA PRO A 107 -9.54 14.27 1.95
C PRO A 107 -8.33 14.99 1.36
N SER A 108 -7.27 15.12 2.17
CA SER A 108 -5.97 15.60 1.70
C SER A 108 -5.38 14.65 0.66
N ARG A 109 -4.42 15.12 -0.15
CA ARG A 109 -3.71 14.26 -1.12
C ARG A 109 -3.11 13.03 -0.42
N ALA A 110 -2.44 13.23 0.71
CA ALA A 110 -1.85 12.14 1.48
C ALA A 110 -2.89 11.11 1.95
N ALA A 111 -4.06 11.56 2.42
CA ALA A 111 -5.13 10.67 2.84
C ALA A 111 -5.71 9.85 1.66
N ARG A 112 -5.90 10.48 0.49
CA ARG A 112 -6.34 9.77 -0.73
C ARG A 112 -5.33 8.74 -1.19
N THR A 113 -4.05 9.10 -1.20
CA THR A 113 -2.96 8.18 -1.54
C THR A 113 -2.94 6.99 -0.59
N ALA A 114 -2.94 7.22 0.73
CA ALA A 114 -2.95 6.15 1.73
C ALA A 114 -4.14 5.20 1.53
N ALA A 115 -5.36 5.75 1.37
CA ALA A 115 -6.54 4.93 1.17
C ALA A 115 -6.50 4.09 -0.12
N PHE A 116 -5.96 4.63 -1.22
CA PHE A 116 -5.78 3.85 -2.44
C PHE A 116 -4.74 2.73 -2.27
N LEU A 117 -3.60 3.02 -1.63
CA LEU A 117 -2.55 2.02 -1.41
C LEU A 117 -3.03 0.90 -0.49
N ASP A 118 -3.80 1.23 0.55
CA ASP A 118 -4.39 0.25 1.46
C ASP A 118 -5.45 -0.60 0.75
N PHE A 119 -6.31 0.01 -0.07
CA PHE A 119 -7.23 -0.72 -0.95
C PHE A 119 -6.49 -1.68 -1.89
N LEU A 120 -5.47 -1.19 -2.59
CA LEU A 120 -4.71 -2.00 -3.54
C LEU A 120 -3.98 -3.15 -2.83
N THR A 121 -3.41 -2.90 -1.65
CA THR A 121 -2.79 -3.93 -0.81
C THR A 121 -3.80 -5.00 -0.43
N GLY A 122 -5.00 -4.61 0.02
CA GLY A 122 -6.08 -5.54 0.36
C GLY A 122 -6.51 -6.38 -0.86
N ARG A 123 -6.72 -5.72 -2.01
CA ARG A 123 -7.06 -6.38 -3.28
C ARG A 123 -6.02 -7.42 -3.70
N LEU A 124 -4.73 -7.10 -3.58
CA LEU A 124 -3.64 -7.98 -4.01
C LEU A 124 -3.44 -9.18 -3.09
N ARG A 125 -3.89 -9.08 -1.83
CA ARG A 125 -3.86 -10.18 -0.86
C ARG A 125 -5.09 -11.08 -0.91
N ASP A 126 -6.16 -10.65 -1.58
CA ASP A 126 -7.39 -11.43 -1.71
C ASP A 126 -7.16 -12.68 -2.58
N PRO A 127 -7.27 -13.90 -2.03
CA PRO A 127 -7.04 -15.14 -2.77
C PRO A 127 -8.10 -15.41 -3.84
N ALA A 128 -9.26 -14.75 -3.79
CA ALA A 128 -10.31 -14.89 -4.79
C ALA A 128 -10.04 -14.07 -6.07
N ARG A 129 -9.02 -13.20 -6.08
CA ARG A 129 -8.67 -12.34 -7.20
C ARG A 129 -7.56 -12.96 -8.06
N PRO A 130 -7.48 -12.59 -9.36
CA PRO A 130 -6.33 -12.93 -10.19
C PRO A 130 -5.02 -12.51 -9.54
N ARG A 131 -4.05 -13.42 -9.55
CA ARG A 131 -2.71 -13.14 -9.02
C ARG A 131 -1.94 -12.27 -10.01
N HIS A 132 -1.24 -11.29 -9.48
CA HIS A 132 -0.33 -10.42 -10.22
C HIS A 132 1.07 -10.55 -9.60
N PRO A 133 1.89 -11.52 -10.05
CA PRO A 133 3.22 -11.76 -9.49
C PRO A 133 4.03 -10.47 -9.38
N GLY A 134 4.64 -10.24 -8.22
CA GLY A 134 5.54 -9.10 -7.97
C GLY A 134 4.86 -7.76 -7.76
N LEU A 135 3.56 -7.61 -8.08
CA LEU A 135 2.87 -6.32 -7.95
C LEU A 135 2.79 -5.86 -6.48
N LEU A 136 2.53 -6.79 -5.54
CA LEU A 136 2.52 -6.44 -4.12
C LEU A 136 3.93 -6.09 -3.60
N ALA A 137 4.97 -6.78 -4.09
CA ALA A 137 6.36 -6.51 -3.71
C ALA A 137 6.80 -5.12 -4.20
N VAL A 138 6.49 -4.78 -5.46
CA VAL A 138 6.78 -3.46 -6.04
C VAL A 138 5.99 -2.34 -5.35
N LEU A 139 4.70 -2.56 -5.09
CA LEU A 139 3.88 -1.60 -4.34
C LEU A 139 4.46 -1.32 -2.95
N THR A 140 4.85 -2.38 -2.24
CA THR A 140 5.45 -2.26 -0.90
C THR A 140 6.79 -1.53 -0.97
N HIS A 141 7.60 -1.82 -1.99
CA HIS A 141 8.88 -1.16 -2.22
C HIS A 141 8.75 0.34 -2.44
N GLU A 142 7.90 0.76 -3.38
CA GLU A 142 7.69 2.18 -3.68
C GLU A 142 7.09 2.92 -2.49
N ARG A 143 6.16 2.28 -1.76
CA ARG A 143 5.56 2.84 -0.55
C ARG A 143 6.60 3.10 0.54
N LEU A 144 7.42 2.09 0.86
CA LEU A 144 8.44 2.24 1.90
C LEU A 144 9.52 3.25 1.50
N HIS A 145 9.93 3.26 0.23
CA HIS A 145 10.85 4.26 -0.28
C HIS A 145 10.27 5.67 -0.08
N GLN A 146 9.02 5.90 -0.50
CA GLN A 146 8.34 7.19 -0.32
C GLN A 146 8.21 7.60 1.15
N GLU A 147 7.80 6.68 2.03
CA GLU A 147 7.67 6.93 3.46
C GLU A 147 9.01 7.35 4.09
N VAL A 148 10.10 6.70 3.69
CA VAL A 148 11.45 7.05 4.16
C VAL A 148 11.89 8.40 3.61
N THR A 149 11.71 8.66 2.30
CA THR A 149 12.03 9.96 1.69
C THR A 149 11.28 11.11 2.36
N ARG A 150 9.97 10.94 2.63
CA ARG A 150 9.16 11.97 3.31
C ARG A 150 9.61 12.19 4.76
N SER A 151 9.94 11.11 5.48
CA SER A 151 10.41 11.22 6.87
C SER A 151 11.70 12.02 6.96
N ILE A 152 12.63 11.80 6.03
CA ILE A 152 13.87 12.58 5.90
C ILE A 152 13.56 14.05 5.58
N ALA A 153 12.71 14.31 4.58
CA ALA A 153 12.38 15.66 4.13
C ALA A 153 11.70 16.50 5.21
N ASP A 154 10.88 15.87 6.06
CA ASP A 154 10.24 16.51 7.21
C ASP A 154 11.22 16.79 8.37
N GLY A 155 12.50 16.37 8.27
CA GLY A 155 13.46 16.39 9.36
C GLY A 155 13.04 15.52 10.55
N ARG A 156 12.04 14.65 10.34
CA ARG A 156 11.50 13.78 11.37
C ARG A 156 12.38 12.54 11.42
N VAL A 157 13.31 12.53 12.37
CA VAL A 157 13.72 11.24 12.96
C VAL A 157 12.42 10.64 13.51
N PRO A 158 11.98 9.45 13.05
CA PRO A 158 10.69 8.93 13.45
C PRO A 158 10.70 8.82 14.97
N ALA A 159 9.81 9.56 15.63
CA ALA A 159 9.40 9.14 16.95
C ALA A 159 8.88 7.70 16.79
N PRO A 160 9.30 6.76 17.65
CA PRO A 160 8.87 5.38 17.68
C PRO A 160 7.48 5.14 17.09
N GLY A 161 7.40 4.45 15.94
CA GLY A 161 6.13 4.05 15.35
C GLY A 161 5.34 3.29 16.42
N ARG A 162 4.21 3.84 16.87
CA ARG A 162 3.45 3.35 18.03
C ARG A 162 2.99 1.90 17.76
N PRO A 163 3.57 0.87 18.40
CA PRO A 163 2.84 -0.38 18.56
C PRO A 163 1.75 -0.14 19.61
N ALA A 164 0.69 -0.95 19.58
CA ALA A 164 -0.31 -0.96 20.65
C ALA A 164 0.41 -1.04 22.02
N PRO A 165 -0.07 -0.32 23.06
CA PRO A 165 0.55 -0.35 24.37
C PRO A 165 0.51 -1.78 24.92
N GLY A 166 1.61 -2.50 24.75
CA GLY A 166 1.90 -3.70 25.54
C GLY A 166 2.40 -3.26 26.92
N PRO A 167 2.07 -4.00 27.99
CA PRO A 167 2.61 -3.70 29.31
C PRO A 167 4.14 -3.81 29.26
N VAL A 168 4.83 -2.71 29.51
CA VAL A 168 6.29 -2.67 29.69
C VAL A 168 6.59 -3.52 30.93
N ARG A 169 7.12 -4.73 30.72
CA ARG A 169 7.52 -5.59 31.83
C ARG A 169 8.89 -5.13 32.30
N ALA A 170 8.90 -4.37 33.41
CA ALA A 170 10.11 -4.07 34.16
C ALA A 170 10.73 -5.38 34.70
N GLY A 171 11.60 -6.01 33.92
CA GLY A 171 12.26 -7.27 34.31
C GLY A 171 13.46 -7.67 33.45
N GLY A 172 13.86 -6.87 32.46
CA GLY A 172 15.05 -7.15 31.64
C GLY A 172 16.35 -6.76 32.35
N ARG A 173 17.38 -7.60 32.24
CA ARG A 173 18.74 -7.37 32.79
C ARG A 173 19.51 -6.21 32.12
N ASP A 174 19.03 -5.71 30.98
CA ASP A 174 19.62 -4.57 30.27
C ASP A 174 18.54 -3.49 30.11
N PRO A 175 18.64 -2.34 30.81
CA PRO A 175 17.64 -1.29 30.76
C PRO A 175 17.72 -0.46 29.47
N ARG A 176 18.71 -0.67 28.61
CA ARG A 176 18.92 0.13 27.40
C ARG A 176 17.86 -0.16 26.35
N VAL A 177 17.34 0.91 25.76
CA VAL A 177 16.38 0.91 24.66
C VAL A 177 17.15 0.94 23.33
N VAL A 178 16.68 0.15 22.35
CA VAL A 178 17.25 0.16 21.00
C VAL A 178 16.51 1.18 20.16
N VAL A 179 17.22 2.18 19.64
CA VAL A 179 16.66 3.27 18.83
C VAL A 179 17.34 3.29 17.47
N ALA A 180 16.58 3.47 16.38
CA ALA A 180 17.17 3.71 15.06
C ALA A 180 17.90 5.06 15.05
N ARG A 181 19.10 5.14 14.47
CA ARG A 181 19.85 6.41 14.39
C ARG A 181 19.19 7.41 13.45
N ASP A 182 18.61 6.89 12.36
CA ASP A 182 17.84 7.68 11.39
C ASP A 182 16.50 7.00 11.09
N VAL A 183 15.96 7.19 9.88
CA VAL A 183 14.74 6.53 9.42
C VAL A 183 15.09 5.13 8.92
N LEU A 184 14.55 4.10 9.59
CA LEU A 184 14.64 2.71 9.13
C LEU A 184 13.24 2.16 8.81
N ARG A 185 13.12 1.46 7.68
CA ARG A 185 11.99 0.58 7.36
C ARG A 185 12.51 -0.74 6.84
N VAL A 186 11.81 -1.83 7.12
CA VAL A 186 12.19 -3.17 6.70
C VAL A 186 10.99 -3.87 6.10
N ALA A 187 11.20 -4.63 5.04
CA ALA A 187 10.21 -5.53 4.48
C ALA A 187 10.82 -6.85 4.05
N ALA A 188 10.11 -7.93 4.32
CA ALA A 188 10.27 -9.21 3.63
C ALA A 188 9.28 -9.24 2.46
N LEU A 189 9.77 -9.48 1.26
CA LEU A 189 9.00 -9.46 0.02
C LEU A 189 9.15 -10.82 -0.66
N ASP A 190 8.05 -11.35 -1.22
CA ASP A 190 8.09 -12.65 -1.90
C ASP A 190 8.88 -12.62 -3.21
N HIS A 191 9.10 -11.43 -3.78
CA HIS A 191 9.84 -11.21 -5.03
C HIS A 191 10.74 -9.98 -4.89
N ASP A 192 11.90 -9.97 -5.56
CA ASP A 192 12.74 -8.78 -5.63
C ASP A 192 12.13 -7.71 -6.56
N PRO A 193 11.71 -6.54 -6.03
CA PRO A 193 11.13 -5.47 -6.85
C PRO A 193 12.10 -4.94 -7.92
N ARG A 194 13.43 -5.08 -7.73
CA ARG A 194 14.45 -4.66 -8.70
C ARG A 194 14.50 -5.61 -9.90
N ASP A 195 14.38 -6.92 -9.66
CA ASP A 195 14.29 -7.93 -10.71
C ASP A 195 12.98 -7.76 -11.50
N VAL A 196 11.86 -7.58 -10.80
CA VAL A 196 10.55 -7.29 -11.43
C VAL A 196 10.65 -6.06 -12.34
N ALA A 197 11.28 -4.98 -11.87
CA ALA A 197 11.48 -3.76 -12.64
C ALA A 197 12.42 -3.95 -13.84
N ALA A 198 13.46 -4.79 -13.72
CA ALA A 198 14.35 -5.13 -14.83
C ALA A 198 13.58 -5.89 -15.92
N ARG A 199 12.88 -6.97 -15.56
CA ARG A 199 12.07 -7.76 -16.50
C ARG A 199 10.97 -6.95 -17.17
N LEU A 200 10.35 -6.02 -16.43
CA LEU A 200 9.34 -5.13 -17.00
C LEU A 200 9.93 -4.20 -18.06
N ARG A 201 11.14 -3.68 -17.85
CA ARG A 201 11.87 -2.88 -18.86
C ARG A 201 12.23 -3.71 -20.09
N ASP A 202 12.50 -5.01 -19.91
CA ASP A 202 12.79 -5.97 -20.98
C ASP A 202 11.52 -6.50 -21.68
N GLY A 203 10.39 -5.78 -21.55
CA GLY A 203 9.11 -6.11 -22.21
C GLY A 203 8.22 -7.07 -21.42
N GLY A 204 8.63 -7.48 -20.23
CA GLY A 204 7.79 -8.21 -19.27
C GLY A 204 7.43 -9.64 -19.65
N ARG A 205 8.04 -10.24 -20.67
CA ARG A 205 7.67 -11.59 -21.16
C ARG A 205 7.76 -12.67 -20.09
N GLU A 206 8.67 -12.53 -19.14
CA GLU A 206 8.90 -13.51 -18.07
C GLU A 206 8.08 -13.29 -16.80
N LEU A 207 7.42 -12.13 -16.66
CA LEU A 207 6.65 -11.79 -15.45
C LEU A 207 5.53 -12.79 -15.10
N PRO A 208 4.80 -13.41 -16.06
CA PRO A 208 3.74 -14.36 -15.73
C PRO A 208 4.27 -15.65 -15.07
N GLY A 209 5.54 -15.99 -15.32
CA GLY A 209 6.21 -17.17 -14.78
C GLY A 209 7.21 -16.84 -13.67
N LEU A 210 7.13 -15.65 -13.08
CA LEU A 210 8.06 -15.20 -12.04
C LEU A 210 7.99 -16.14 -10.83
N ALA A 211 9.06 -16.87 -10.59
CA ALA A 211 9.20 -17.70 -9.42
C ALA A 211 9.36 -16.82 -8.17
N PRO A 212 8.83 -17.24 -7.00
CA PRO A 212 9.13 -16.57 -5.74
C PRO A 212 10.64 -16.52 -5.49
N ASP A 213 11.13 -15.34 -5.16
CA ASP A 213 12.51 -15.07 -4.75
C ASP A 213 12.45 -14.15 -3.54
N ALA A 214 12.32 -14.78 -2.37
CA ALA A 214 12.07 -14.06 -1.14
C ALA A 214 13.29 -13.20 -0.78
N VAL A 215 13.07 -11.89 -0.66
CA VAL A 215 14.13 -10.92 -0.33
C VAL A 215 13.74 -10.11 0.88
N CYS A 216 14.70 -9.83 1.76
CA CYS A 216 14.54 -8.84 2.82
C CYS A 216 15.27 -7.55 2.44
N LEU A 217 14.54 -6.45 2.45
CA LEU A 217 15.05 -5.12 2.14
C LEU A 217 14.98 -4.20 3.36
N CYS A 218 16.06 -3.49 3.64
CA CYS A 218 16.13 -2.41 4.60
C CYS A 218 16.25 -1.07 3.86
N TYR A 219 15.31 -0.17 4.11
CA TYR A 219 15.31 1.20 3.61
C TYR A 219 15.87 2.09 4.72
N TRP A 220 17.07 2.59 4.50
CA TRP A 220 17.78 3.46 5.43
C TRP A 220 17.84 4.87 4.89
N GLY A 221 17.06 5.75 5.52
CA GLY A 221 17.02 7.17 5.23
C GLY A 221 17.88 7.94 6.20
N ARG A 222 18.98 8.53 5.73
CA ARG A 222 19.89 9.37 6.54
C ARG A 222 19.44 10.83 6.47
N VAL A 223 19.17 11.45 7.62
CA VAL A 223 18.63 12.83 7.66
C VAL A 223 19.66 13.83 7.14
N ASP A 224 20.92 13.65 7.53
CA ASP A 224 22.07 14.35 6.98
C ASP A 224 23.00 13.28 6.37
N PRO A 225 23.13 13.20 5.02
CA PRO A 225 22.94 14.25 4.02
C PRO A 225 21.59 14.23 3.25
N GLY A 226 20.54 13.62 3.79
CA GLY A 226 19.23 13.58 3.14
C GLY A 226 19.08 12.48 2.09
N THR A 227 19.73 11.32 2.30
CA THR A 227 19.81 10.23 1.31
C THR A 227 19.04 8.99 1.75
N VAL A 228 18.40 8.30 0.80
CA VAL A 228 17.79 6.98 1.00
C VAL A 228 18.68 5.90 0.39
N SER A 229 19.01 4.88 1.18
CA SER A 229 19.69 3.67 0.72
C SER A 229 18.75 2.47 0.86
N VAL A 230 18.79 1.55 -0.10
CA VAL A 230 18.06 0.28 -0.04
C VAL A 230 19.08 -0.85 0.03
N LEU A 231 19.12 -1.54 1.16
CA LEU A 231 20.06 -2.61 1.45
C LEU A 231 19.33 -3.96 1.37
N THR A 232 19.93 -4.93 0.68
CA THR A 232 19.54 -6.33 0.86
C THR A 232 20.17 -6.84 2.13
N VAL A 233 19.35 -7.43 3.00
CA VAL A 233 19.78 -7.91 4.32
C VAL A 233 19.31 -9.35 4.51
N ASP A 234 20.03 -10.11 5.32
CA ASP A 234 19.63 -11.48 5.64
C ASP A 234 18.39 -11.49 6.56
N PRO A 235 17.60 -12.59 6.58
CA PRO A 235 16.40 -12.68 7.41
C PRO A 235 16.63 -12.37 8.91
N PRO A 236 17.72 -12.82 9.57
CA PRO A 236 17.99 -12.44 10.95
C PRO A 236 18.18 -10.92 11.15
N VAL A 237 18.85 -10.26 10.20
CA VAL A 237 19.06 -8.79 10.21
C VAL A 237 17.73 -8.08 10.04
N ALA A 238 16.92 -8.50 9.07
CA ALA A 238 15.60 -7.94 8.83
C ALA A 238 14.70 -8.06 10.06
N SER A 239 14.70 -9.24 10.70
CA SER A 239 13.92 -9.54 11.89
C SER A 239 14.29 -8.65 13.08
N VAL A 240 15.59 -8.48 13.36
CA VAL A 240 16.07 -7.58 14.42
C VAL A 240 15.67 -6.14 14.13
N LEU A 241 15.97 -5.63 12.92
CA LEU A 241 15.70 -4.25 12.56
C LEU A 241 14.19 -3.93 12.53
N ALA A 242 13.34 -4.88 12.12
CA ALA A 242 11.89 -4.71 12.12
C ALA A 242 11.30 -4.64 13.54
N ALA A 243 11.99 -5.20 14.54
CA ALA A 243 11.59 -5.15 15.94
C ALA A 243 12.02 -3.85 16.66
N VAL A 244 12.88 -3.04 16.04
CA VAL A 244 13.35 -1.76 16.60
C VAL A 244 12.29 -0.69 16.39
N ASP A 245 11.56 -0.40 17.46
CA ASP A 245 10.58 0.69 17.49
C ASP A 245 11.08 1.90 18.28
N GLY A 246 12.24 1.85 18.94
CA GLY A 246 12.74 2.96 19.78
C GLY A 246 12.09 3.08 21.16
N ARG A 247 11.29 2.07 21.58
CA ARG A 247 10.71 1.97 22.94
C ARG A 247 11.09 0.67 23.64
N ARG A 248 11.44 -0.36 22.87
CA ARG A 248 11.80 -1.68 23.39
C ARG A 248 13.24 -1.74 23.88
N SER A 249 13.42 -2.41 25.01
CA SER A 249 14.73 -2.84 25.49
C SER A 249 15.40 -3.80 24.53
N VAL A 250 16.72 -3.98 24.67
CA VAL A 250 17.49 -5.01 23.94
C VAL A 250 16.81 -6.38 24.01
N HIS A 251 16.33 -6.78 25.19
CA HIS A 251 15.69 -8.08 25.38
C HIS A 251 14.37 -8.21 24.59
N GLU A 252 13.53 -7.17 24.63
CA GLU A 252 12.23 -7.16 23.93
C GLU A 252 12.41 -7.13 22.41
N VAL A 253 13.44 -6.44 21.90
CA VAL A 253 13.81 -6.48 20.48
C VAL A 253 14.21 -7.89 20.07
N LEU A 254 15.08 -8.55 20.83
CA LEU A 254 15.54 -9.92 20.53
C LEU A 254 14.41 -10.95 20.61
N ASP A 255 13.51 -10.83 21.60
CA ASP A 255 12.36 -11.71 21.72
C ASP A 255 11.35 -11.47 20.60
N GLY A 256 11.10 -10.21 20.23
CA GLY A 256 10.26 -9.84 19.09
C GLY A 256 10.81 -10.36 17.77
N ALA A 257 12.12 -10.23 17.55
CA ALA A 257 12.80 -10.81 16.39
C ALA A 257 12.62 -12.33 16.34
N ARG A 258 12.90 -13.03 17.45
CA ARG A 258 12.72 -14.49 17.53
C ARG A 258 11.28 -14.95 17.32
N ALA A 259 10.27 -14.15 17.72
CA ALA A 259 8.87 -14.48 17.44
C ALA A 259 8.56 -14.50 15.93
N THR A 260 9.30 -13.71 15.14
CA THR A 260 9.19 -13.67 13.67
C THR A 260 10.12 -14.64 12.96
N LEU A 261 11.22 -15.05 13.59
CA LEU A 261 12.23 -15.96 13.05
C LEU A 261 12.65 -17.00 14.13
N PRO A 262 11.78 -17.98 14.47
CA PRO A 262 11.99 -18.88 15.59
C PRO A 262 13.23 -19.77 15.51
N GLU A 263 13.70 -20.05 14.29
CA GLU A 263 14.88 -20.85 13.98
C GLU A 263 16.19 -20.13 14.31
N ALA A 264 16.18 -18.79 14.35
CA ALA A 264 17.37 -18.02 14.69
C ALA A 264 17.64 -18.07 16.19
N GLY A 265 18.86 -18.46 16.56
CA GLY A 265 19.26 -18.54 17.96
C GLY A 265 19.36 -17.15 18.60
N ARG A 266 18.99 -17.00 19.88
CA ARG A 266 19.12 -15.70 20.58
C ARG A 266 20.53 -15.10 20.51
N ARG A 267 21.57 -15.96 20.56
CA ARG A 267 22.98 -15.52 20.45
C ARG A 267 23.30 -14.94 19.07
N GLU A 268 22.71 -15.51 18.01
CA GLU A 268 22.86 -15.02 16.65
C GLU A 268 22.19 -13.66 16.48
N LEU A 269 20.93 -13.54 16.93
CA LEU A 269 20.18 -12.27 16.91
C LEU A 269 20.89 -11.17 17.73
N ALA A 270 21.51 -11.54 18.86
CA ALA A 270 22.31 -10.60 19.65
C ALA A 270 23.53 -10.08 18.86
N ARG A 271 24.29 -10.97 18.18
CA ARG A 271 25.41 -10.55 17.32
C ARG A 271 24.98 -9.66 16.16
N VAL A 272 23.80 -9.94 15.59
CA VAL A 272 23.20 -9.10 14.56
C VAL A 272 22.90 -7.71 15.09
N LEU A 273 22.31 -7.61 16.29
CA LEU A 273 22.05 -6.33 16.95
C LEU A 273 23.36 -5.58 17.24
N ASP A 274 24.36 -6.26 17.80
CA ASP A 274 25.68 -5.66 18.07
C ASP A 274 26.30 -5.11 16.77
N THR A 275 26.23 -5.88 15.67
CA THR A 275 26.69 -5.43 14.35
C THR A 275 25.89 -4.22 13.86
N ALA A 276 24.57 -4.19 14.05
CA ALA A 276 23.74 -3.05 13.66
C ALA A 276 24.08 -1.78 14.46
N VAL A 277 24.45 -1.92 15.74
CA VAL A 277 24.97 -0.82 16.58
C VAL A 277 26.33 -0.34 16.06
N GLU A 278 27.27 -1.26 15.80
CA GLU A 278 28.60 -0.95 15.27
C GLU A 278 28.56 -0.25 13.91
N ARG A 279 27.63 -0.66 13.05
CA ARG A 279 27.40 -0.06 11.72
C ARG A 279 26.61 1.25 11.77
N GLY A 280 26.13 1.65 12.96
CA GLY A 280 25.39 2.89 13.15
C GLY A 280 23.98 2.89 12.57
N LEU A 281 23.38 1.72 12.32
CA LEU A 281 21.96 1.62 11.94
C LEU A 281 21.07 1.93 13.15
N VAL A 282 21.49 1.44 14.32
CA VAL A 282 20.80 1.63 15.59
C VAL A 282 21.78 2.12 16.66
N GLN A 283 21.24 2.55 17.79
CA GLN A 283 21.99 2.93 18.98
C GLN A 283 21.27 2.45 20.23
N LEU A 284 22.03 2.27 21.32
CA LEU A 284 21.50 1.93 22.63
C LEU A 284 21.44 3.19 23.48
N THR A 285 20.28 3.50 24.03
CA THR A 285 20.06 4.66 24.90
C THR A 285 19.58 4.22 26.26
N ASP A 286 20.05 4.85 27.33
CA ASP A 286 19.54 4.59 28.68
C ASP A 286 18.09 5.09 28.79
N ASN A 287 17.22 4.27 29.38
CA ASN A 287 15.77 4.53 29.49
C ASN A 287 15.45 5.82 30.28
N SER A 288 16.40 6.31 31.09
CA SER A 288 16.28 7.56 31.86
C SER A 288 16.30 8.83 31.00
N ALA A 289 16.83 8.77 29.77
CA ALA A 289 16.93 9.93 28.87
C ALA A 289 15.73 10.08 27.90
N ALA A 290 14.90 9.04 27.73
CA ALA A 290 13.84 9.01 26.72
C ALA A 290 12.47 9.53 27.20
N LEU A 291 12.37 9.99 28.45
CA LEU A 291 11.16 10.55 29.07
C LEU A 291 11.26 12.06 29.36
N GLY A 292 12.33 12.72 28.91
CA GLY A 292 12.54 14.17 29.03
C GLY A 292 12.12 14.94 27.80
#